data_AF-A0A345Q7B8-F1
#
_entry.id   AF-A0A345Q7B8-F1
#
_cell.length_a   1.000
_cell.length_b   1.000
_cell.length_c   1.000
_cell.angle_alpha   90.00
_cell.angle_beta   90.00
_cell.angle_gamma   90.00
#
_symmetry.space_group_name_H-M   'P 1'
#
loop_
_entity.id
_entity.type
_entity.pdbx_description
1 polymer ?
#
loop_
_entity_poly.entity_id
_entity_poly.type
_entity_poly.pdbx_seq_one_letter_code
_entity_poly.pdbx_strand_id
1 'polypeptide(L)'
;MLATMRTLFSGASARAEEQLRDHYSIELIDQKIREADANLRAAKLGLASLIQRERSEVRQVEAITGRITELTVRAKAAIAAGRQDMAAQAAQAIADMENELTRRRETVARLEARILQLRQSVETANRRIIDLKQGAVSARAVRREQSIQKRLSRHLGGASAMDEADTLIARVLGQDDPFEQGEILNQIDRELDHRGIGERMSDAGFGPKGRSTGADVLDRLKEK
;
A
#
# COMPACT_ATOMS: atom_id res chain seq x y z
N MET A 1 24.76 14.60 -32.43
CA MET A 1 24.21 15.47 -31.36
C MET A 1 22.68 15.52 -31.33
N LEU A 2 21.96 15.65 -32.46
CA LEU A 2 20.49 15.73 -32.44
C LEU A 2 19.79 14.51 -31.76
N ALA A 3 20.31 13.30 -31.96
CA ALA A 3 19.78 12.09 -31.32
C ALA A 3 19.85 12.14 -29.78
N THR A 4 20.99 12.57 -29.20
CA THR A 4 21.15 12.64 -27.74
C THR A 4 20.26 13.71 -27.12
N MET A 5 20.04 14.86 -27.78
CA MET A 5 19.04 15.84 -27.33
C MET A 5 17.62 15.28 -27.37
N ARG A 6 17.23 14.53 -28.42
CA ARG A 6 15.90 13.90 -28.51
C ARG A 6 15.68 12.86 -27.39
N THR A 7 16.67 12.03 -27.09
CA THR A 7 16.63 11.06 -25.98
C THR A 7 16.61 11.74 -24.61
N LEU A 8 17.32 12.86 -24.43
CA LEU A 8 17.25 13.66 -23.20
C LEU A 8 15.87 14.30 -23.02
N PHE A 9 15.23 14.79 -24.09
CA PHE A 9 13.88 15.37 -24.04
C PHE A 9 12.81 14.32 -23.75
N SER A 10 12.83 13.16 -24.43
CA SER A 10 11.90 12.07 -24.13
C SER A 10 12.13 11.47 -22.74
N GLY A 11 13.39 11.32 -22.33
CA GLY A 11 13.75 10.89 -20.98
C GLY A 11 13.44 11.92 -19.89
N ALA A 12 13.42 13.21 -20.19
CA ALA A 12 12.95 14.25 -19.28
C ALA A 12 11.41 14.25 -19.19
N SER A 13 10.71 14.10 -20.32
CA SER A 13 9.25 13.93 -20.35
C SER A 13 8.81 12.69 -19.56
N ALA A 14 9.49 11.56 -19.73
CA ALA A 14 9.23 10.33 -18.99
C ALA A 14 9.47 10.52 -17.48
N ARG A 15 10.61 11.09 -17.08
CA ARG A 15 10.90 11.38 -15.66
C ARG A 15 9.96 12.42 -15.06
N ALA A 16 9.46 13.38 -15.83
CA ALA A 16 8.46 14.34 -15.37
C ALA A 16 7.08 13.67 -15.19
N GLU A 17 6.66 12.81 -16.12
CA GLU A 17 5.43 12.03 -15.96
C GLU A 17 5.54 11.02 -14.80
N GLU A 18 6.71 10.41 -14.61
CA GLU A 18 7.03 9.50 -13.52
C GLU A 18 7.05 10.23 -12.16
N GLN A 19 7.68 11.40 -12.05
CA GLN A 19 7.62 12.24 -10.85
C GLN A 19 6.21 12.78 -10.56
N LEU A 20 5.43 13.13 -11.59
CA LEU A 20 4.02 13.49 -11.43
C LEU A 20 3.19 12.29 -10.97
N ARG A 21 3.44 11.10 -11.54
CA ARG A 21 2.80 9.85 -11.12
C ARG A 21 3.20 9.49 -9.68
N ASP A 22 4.44 9.67 -9.25
CA ASP A 22 4.83 9.48 -7.85
C ASP A 22 4.15 10.50 -6.94
N HIS A 23 4.06 11.77 -7.36
CA HIS A 23 3.41 12.82 -6.59
C HIS A 23 1.90 12.58 -6.44
N TYR A 24 1.21 12.15 -7.49
CA TYR A 24 -0.25 11.93 -7.51
C TYR A 24 -0.66 10.45 -7.43
N SER A 25 0.29 9.54 -7.18
CA SER A 25 0.13 8.06 -7.20
C SER A 25 -1.07 7.59 -6.40
N ILE A 26 -1.20 8.11 -5.18
CA ILE A 26 -2.26 7.74 -4.23
C ILE A 26 -3.62 8.25 -4.70
N GLU A 27 -3.68 9.47 -5.24
CA GLU A 27 -4.93 10.06 -5.76
C GLU A 27 -5.39 9.33 -7.04
N LEU A 28 -4.44 8.93 -7.90
CA LEU A 28 -4.69 8.10 -9.08
C LEU A 28 -5.13 6.68 -8.71
N ILE A 29 -4.54 6.07 -7.68
CA ILE A 29 -4.98 4.78 -7.13
C ILE A 29 -6.41 4.91 -6.58
N ASP A 30 -6.69 5.91 -5.76
CA ASP A 30 -8.03 6.15 -5.21
C ASP A 30 -9.06 6.46 -6.32
N GLN A 31 -8.67 7.15 -7.40
CA GLN A 31 -9.51 7.31 -8.59
C GLN A 31 -9.79 5.98 -9.28
N LYS A 32 -8.77 5.15 -9.54
CA LYS A 32 -8.95 3.86 -10.21
C LYS A 32 -9.73 2.87 -9.35
N ILE A 33 -9.65 2.97 -8.03
CA ILE A 33 -10.54 2.26 -7.09
C ILE A 33 -11.99 2.73 -7.24
N ARG A 34 -12.26 4.04 -7.30
CA ARG A 34 -13.61 4.59 -7.52
C ARG A 34 -14.22 4.16 -8.86
N GLU A 35 -13.43 4.20 -9.94
CA GLU A 35 -13.83 3.71 -11.26
C GLU A 35 -14.13 2.21 -11.24
N ALA A 36 -13.30 1.40 -10.57
CA ALA A 36 -13.49 -0.03 -10.44
C ALA A 36 -14.72 -0.40 -9.59
N ASP A 37 -14.98 0.32 -8.50
CA ASP A 37 -16.21 0.19 -7.70
C ASP A 37 -17.48 0.51 -8.53
N ALA A 38 -17.43 1.56 -9.37
CA ALA A 38 -18.54 1.91 -10.26
C ALA A 38 -18.81 0.82 -11.30
N ASN A 39 -17.75 0.32 -11.96
CA ASN A 39 -17.85 -0.78 -12.92
C ASN A 39 -18.34 -2.09 -12.26
N LEU A 40 -17.90 -2.38 -11.03
CA LEU A 40 -18.38 -3.52 -10.26
C LEU A 40 -19.88 -3.42 -9.92
N ARG A 41 -20.38 -2.21 -9.59
CA ARG A 41 -21.81 -1.98 -9.37
C ARG A 41 -22.62 -2.19 -10.65
N ALA A 42 -22.15 -1.67 -11.79
CA ALA A 42 -22.78 -1.89 -13.09
C ALA A 42 -22.83 -3.38 -13.47
N ALA A 43 -21.73 -4.11 -13.26
CA ALA A 43 -21.68 -5.56 -13.50
C ALA A 43 -22.63 -6.35 -12.59
N LYS A 44 -22.76 -5.97 -11.31
CA LYS A 44 -23.72 -6.57 -10.37
C LYS A 44 -25.18 -6.31 -10.79
N LEU A 45 -25.50 -5.12 -11.31
CA LEU A 45 -26.82 -4.81 -11.87
C LEU A 45 -27.13 -5.59 -13.16
N GLY A 46 -26.16 -5.70 -14.07
CA GLY A 46 -26.28 -6.52 -15.28
C GLY A 46 -26.50 -8.00 -14.97
N LEU A 47 -25.79 -8.52 -13.96
CA LEU A 47 -25.99 -9.88 -13.45
C LEU A 47 -27.39 -10.10 -12.87
N ALA A 48 -27.90 -9.15 -12.08
CA ALA A 48 -29.26 -9.22 -11.55
C ALA A 48 -30.31 -9.24 -12.68
N SER A 49 -30.12 -8.43 -13.73
CA SER A 49 -30.97 -8.41 -14.92
C SER A 49 -30.96 -9.75 -15.68
N LEU A 50 -29.78 -10.38 -15.84
CA LEU A 50 -29.68 -11.71 -16.45
C LEU A 50 -30.40 -12.78 -15.63
N ILE A 51 -30.24 -12.79 -14.30
CA ILE A 51 -30.94 -13.73 -13.41
C ILE A 51 -32.46 -13.50 -13.45
N GLN A 52 -32.92 -12.25 -13.49
CA GLN A 52 -34.35 -11.94 -13.65
C GLN A 52 -34.90 -12.46 -14.98
N ARG A 53 -34.12 -12.38 -16.07
CA ARG A 53 -34.49 -12.92 -17.39
C ARG A 53 -34.52 -14.43 -17.43
N GLU A 54 -33.51 -15.10 -16.87
CA GLU A 54 -33.44 -16.56 -16.72
C GLU A 54 -34.67 -17.08 -15.96
N ARG A 55 -34.96 -16.52 -14.79
CA ARG A 55 -36.19 -16.82 -14.01
C ARG A 55 -37.49 -16.48 -14.74
N SER A 56 -37.46 -15.66 -15.78
CA SER A 56 -38.62 -15.38 -16.63
C SER A 56 -38.80 -16.48 -17.67
N GLU A 57 -37.72 -16.90 -18.35
CA GLU A 57 -37.77 -18.01 -19.32
C GLU A 57 -38.07 -19.35 -18.66
N VAL A 58 -37.54 -19.63 -17.47
CA VAL A 58 -37.87 -20.85 -16.69
C VAL A 58 -39.37 -20.94 -16.42
N ARG A 59 -40.01 -19.85 -15.97
CA ARG A 59 -41.48 -19.81 -15.76
C ARG A 59 -42.29 -19.98 -17.05
N GLN A 60 -41.75 -19.57 -18.21
CA GLN A 60 -42.38 -19.85 -19.51
C GLN A 60 -42.21 -21.32 -19.91
N VAL A 61 -41.04 -21.93 -19.65
CA VAL A 61 -40.79 -23.37 -19.83
C VAL A 61 -41.74 -24.20 -18.97
N GLU A 62 -41.94 -23.83 -17.70
CA GLU A 62 -42.91 -24.45 -16.78
C GLU A 62 -44.35 -24.34 -17.31
N ALA A 63 -44.79 -23.12 -17.65
CA ALA A 63 -46.14 -22.86 -18.15
C ALA A 63 -46.47 -23.62 -19.45
N ILE A 64 -45.53 -23.68 -20.40
CA ILE A 64 -45.69 -24.42 -21.65
C ILE A 64 -45.70 -25.94 -21.38
N THR A 65 -44.84 -26.43 -20.49
CA THR A 65 -44.83 -27.87 -20.09
C THR A 65 -46.17 -28.28 -19.47
N GLY A 66 -46.76 -27.43 -18.61
CA GLY A 66 -48.10 -27.64 -18.07
C GLY A 66 -49.18 -27.70 -19.15
N ARG A 67 -49.19 -26.74 -20.08
CA ARG A 67 -50.15 -26.70 -21.20
C ARG A 67 -50.04 -27.92 -22.13
N ILE A 68 -48.82 -28.39 -22.42
CA ILE A 68 -48.59 -29.64 -23.16
C ILE A 68 -49.17 -30.83 -22.40
N THR A 69 -48.95 -30.90 -21.08
CA THR A 69 -49.43 -32.00 -20.24
C THR A 69 -50.97 -32.06 -20.22
N GLU A 70 -51.64 -30.93 -19.98
CA GLU A 70 -53.11 -30.87 -20.03
C GLU A 70 -53.66 -31.20 -21.43
N LEU A 71 -53.07 -30.65 -22.49
CA LEU A 71 -53.54 -30.88 -23.85
C LEU A 71 -53.32 -32.34 -24.28
N THR A 72 -52.26 -32.99 -23.79
CA THR A 72 -52.02 -34.42 -23.98
C THR A 72 -53.12 -35.28 -23.35
N VAL A 73 -53.63 -34.91 -22.16
CA VAL A 73 -54.77 -35.59 -21.54
C VAL A 73 -56.04 -35.40 -22.38
N ARG A 74 -56.31 -34.17 -22.84
CA ARG A 74 -57.48 -33.86 -23.70
C ARG A 74 -57.40 -34.57 -25.06
N ALA A 75 -56.22 -34.65 -25.67
CA ALA A 75 -55.97 -35.37 -26.92
C ALA A 75 -56.24 -36.87 -26.76
N LYS A 76 -55.77 -37.50 -25.67
CA LYS A 76 -56.05 -38.92 -25.38
C LYS A 76 -57.55 -39.19 -25.19
N ALA A 77 -58.27 -38.27 -24.54
CA ALA A 77 -59.73 -38.36 -24.43
C ALA A 77 -60.43 -38.23 -25.79
N ALA A 78 -59.99 -37.33 -26.67
CA ALA A 78 -60.52 -37.21 -28.03
C ALA A 78 -60.29 -38.48 -28.87
N ILE A 79 -59.10 -39.08 -28.79
CA ILE A 79 -58.78 -40.37 -29.44
C ILE A 79 -59.71 -41.48 -28.93
N ALA A 80 -59.88 -41.61 -27.60
CA ALA A 80 -60.76 -42.61 -27.00
C ALA A 80 -62.24 -42.41 -27.37
N ALA A 81 -62.66 -41.17 -27.61
CA ALA A 81 -64.00 -40.82 -28.10
C ALA A 81 -64.15 -40.89 -29.64
N GLY A 82 -63.14 -41.39 -30.37
CA GLY A 82 -63.16 -41.48 -31.83
C GLY A 82 -63.08 -40.14 -32.58
N ARG A 83 -62.86 -39.03 -31.86
CA ARG A 83 -62.76 -37.66 -32.41
C ARG A 83 -61.37 -37.40 -32.98
N GLN A 84 -61.06 -38.10 -34.08
CA GLN A 84 -59.79 -37.97 -34.81
C GLN A 84 -59.54 -36.54 -35.30
N ASP A 85 -60.61 -35.79 -35.61
CA ASP A 85 -60.58 -34.38 -35.96
C ASP A 85 -59.99 -33.49 -34.85
N MET A 86 -60.42 -33.72 -33.61
CA MET A 86 -59.93 -33.01 -32.43
C MET A 86 -58.56 -33.53 -31.99
N ALA A 87 -58.31 -34.83 -32.12
CA ALA A 87 -57.03 -35.46 -31.81
C ALA A 87 -55.89 -34.90 -32.70
N ALA A 88 -56.12 -34.77 -34.01
CA ALA A 88 -55.14 -34.22 -34.94
C ALA A 88 -54.81 -32.75 -34.65
N GLN A 89 -55.83 -31.93 -34.36
CA GLN A 89 -55.64 -30.53 -33.97
C GLN A 89 -54.85 -30.39 -32.66
N ALA A 90 -55.16 -31.22 -31.66
CA ALA A 90 -54.44 -31.24 -30.39
C ALA A 90 -52.98 -31.72 -30.57
N ALA A 91 -52.73 -32.71 -31.42
CA ALA A 91 -51.38 -33.19 -31.72
C ALA A 91 -50.51 -32.12 -32.40
N GLN A 92 -51.06 -31.39 -33.39
CA GLN A 92 -50.36 -30.27 -34.03
C GLN A 92 -50.01 -29.18 -33.00
N ALA A 93 -50.97 -28.76 -32.18
CA ALA A 93 -50.74 -27.74 -31.15
C ALA A 93 -49.76 -28.20 -30.05
N ILE A 94 -49.68 -29.49 -29.73
CA ILE A 94 -48.62 -30.05 -28.88
C ILE A 94 -47.25 -29.91 -29.56
N ALA A 95 -47.11 -30.34 -30.82
CA ALA A 95 -45.86 -30.25 -31.56
C ALA A 95 -45.34 -28.81 -31.69
N ASP A 96 -46.23 -27.84 -31.91
CA ASP A 96 -45.88 -26.42 -31.96
C ASP A 96 -45.37 -25.90 -30.61
N MET A 97 -46.00 -26.32 -29.51
CA MET A 97 -45.54 -26.00 -28.14
C MET A 97 -44.23 -26.71 -27.77
N GLU A 98 -44.00 -27.95 -28.20
CA GLU A 98 -42.73 -28.68 -27.97
C GLU A 98 -41.56 -28.04 -28.72
N ASN A 99 -41.81 -27.56 -29.94
CA ASN A 99 -40.86 -26.77 -30.72
C ASN A 99 -40.53 -25.43 -30.03
N GLU A 100 -41.51 -24.75 -29.41
CA GLU A 100 -41.25 -23.55 -28.60
C GLU A 100 -40.47 -23.87 -27.32
N LEU A 101 -40.89 -24.91 -26.60
CA LEU A 101 -40.28 -25.38 -25.35
C LEU A 101 -38.78 -25.71 -25.54
N THR A 102 -38.42 -26.31 -26.67
CA THR A 102 -37.03 -26.60 -27.04
C THR A 102 -36.22 -25.29 -27.18
N ARG A 103 -36.70 -24.33 -27.98
CA ARG A 103 -36.05 -23.01 -28.17
C ARG A 103 -35.91 -22.23 -26.86
N ARG A 104 -36.87 -22.36 -25.94
CA ARG A 104 -36.80 -21.73 -24.60
C ARG A 104 -35.81 -22.43 -23.68
N ARG A 105 -35.76 -23.78 -23.65
CA ARG A 105 -34.77 -24.54 -22.86
C ARG A 105 -33.33 -24.22 -23.27
N GLU A 106 -33.06 -24.12 -24.58
CA GLU A 106 -31.77 -23.61 -25.04
C GLU A 106 -31.47 -22.17 -24.54
N THR A 107 -32.49 -21.32 -24.48
CA THR A 107 -32.35 -19.93 -24.05
C THR A 107 -32.07 -19.83 -22.56
N VAL A 108 -32.69 -20.68 -21.73
CA VAL A 108 -32.34 -20.87 -20.32
C VAL A 108 -30.88 -21.29 -20.19
N ALA A 109 -30.45 -22.37 -20.85
CA ALA A 109 -29.07 -22.86 -20.79
C ALA A 109 -28.02 -21.81 -21.23
N ARG A 110 -28.32 -21.04 -22.28
CA ARG A 110 -27.49 -19.90 -22.72
C ARG A 110 -27.43 -18.75 -21.70
N LEU A 111 -28.48 -18.53 -20.91
CA LEU A 111 -28.50 -17.54 -19.84
C LEU A 111 -27.75 -18.05 -18.59
N GLU A 112 -27.97 -19.29 -18.18
CA GLU A 112 -27.28 -19.93 -17.04
C GLU A 112 -25.76 -19.89 -17.20
N ALA A 113 -25.25 -20.27 -18.39
CA ALA A 113 -23.82 -20.22 -18.70
C ALA A 113 -23.24 -18.78 -18.58
N ARG A 114 -23.98 -17.77 -19.07
CA ARG A 114 -23.60 -16.35 -18.96
C ARG A 114 -23.66 -15.84 -17.52
N ILE A 115 -24.66 -16.27 -16.75
CA ILE A 115 -24.81 -15.94 -15.32
C ILE A 115 -23.64 -16.52 -14.52
N LEU A 116 -23.21 -17.74 -14.81
CA LEU A 116 -22.05 -18.37 -14.16
C LEU A 116 -20.75 -17.61 -14.46
N GLN A 117 -20.48 -17.35 -15.74
CA GLN A 117 -19.30 -16.57 -16.18
C GLN A 117 -19.27 -15.18 -15.54
N LEU A 118 -20.40 -14.44 -15.57
CA LEU A 118 -20.47 -13.09 -15.01
C LEU A 118 -20.39 -13.09 -13.48
N ARG A 119 -20.93 -14.10 -12.78
CA ARG A 119 -20.72 -14.28 -11.33
C ARG A 119 -19.23 -14.39 -10.99
N GLN A 120 -18.51 -15.26 -11.70
CA GLN A 120 -17.08 -15.45 -11.49
C GLN A 120 -16.29 -14.16 -11.78
N SER A 121 -16.59 -13.47 -12.89
CA SER A 121 -15.96 -12.18 -13.22
C SER A 121 -16.22 -11.09 -12.18
N VAL A 122 -17.47 -10.99 -11.69
CA VAL A 122 -17.87 -10.06 -10.62
C VAL A 122 -17.14 -10.37 -9.32
N GLU A 123 -16.97 -11.65 -8.97
CA GLU A 123 -16.25 -12.05 -7.76
C GLU A 123 -14.75 -11.75 -7.87
N THR A 124 -14.09 -12.12 -8.97
CA THR A 124 -12.67 -11.81 -9.20
C THR A 124 -12.41 -10.30 -9.16
N ALA A 125 -13.28 -9.50 -9.79
CA ALA A 125 -13.20 -8.03 -9.71
C ALA A 125 -13.40 -7.52 -8.27
N ASN A 126 -14.37 -8.06 -7.53
CA ASN A 126 -14.64 -7.69 -6.13
C ASN A 126 -13.43 -7.99 -5.22
N ARG A 127 -12.81 -9.17 -5.36
CA ARG A 127 -11.57 -9.53 -4.64
C ARG A 127 -10.45 -8.55 -4.99
N ARG A 128 -10.18 -8.33 -6.29
CA ARG A 128 -9.13 -7.40 -6.76
C ARG A 128 -9.30 -5.97 -6.27
N ILE A 129 -10.54 -5.49 -6.13
CA ILE A 129 -10.84 -4.17 -5.58
C ILE A 129 -10.56 -4.08 -4.08
N ILE A 130 -10.73 -5.17 -3.32
CA ILE A 130 -10.33 -5.25 -1.91
C ILE A 130 -8.80 -5.19 -1.80
N ASP A 131 -8.07 -5.98 -2.61
CA ASP A 131 -6.60 -5.97 -2.64
C ASP A 131 -6.06 -4.54 -2.92
N LEU A 132 -6.64 -3.86 -3.92
CA LEU A 132 -6.26 -2.49 -4.29
C LEU A 132 -6.53 -1.50 -3.15
N LYS A 133 -7.67 -1.62 -2.45
CA LYS A 133 -8.00 -0.78 -1.29
C LYS A 133 -7.02 -0.99 -0.12
N GLN A 134 -6.62 -2.23 0.14
CA GLN A 134 -5.59 -2.54 1.15
C GLN A 134 -4.22 -1.98 0.73
N GLY A 135 -3.80 -2.19 -0.53
CA GLY A 135 -2.58 -1.61 -1.08
C GLY A 135 -2.55 -0.08 -1.01
N ALA A 136 -3.68 0.60 -1.24
CA ALA A 136 -3.82 2.04 -1.11
C ALA A 136 -3.70 2.55 0.34
N VAL A 137 -4.04 1.73 1.34
CA VAL A 137 -3.77 2.05 2.76
C VAL A 137 -2.28 1.90 3.06
N SER A 138 -1.66 0.80 2.66
CA SER A 138 -0.21 0.57 2.86
C SER A 138 0.65 1.63 2.17
N ALA A 139 0.32 2.01 0.93
CA ALA A 139 1.02 3.08 0.20
C ALA A 139 0.91 4.44 0.91
N ARG A 140 -0.23 4.75 1.52
CA ARG A 140 -0.41 5.96 2.36
C ARG A 140 0.43 5.90 3.64
N ALA A 141 0.50 4.74 4.29
CA ALA A 141 1.35 4.56 5.48
C ALA A 141 2.83 4.79 5.14
N VAL A 142 3.36 4.10 4.12
CA VAL A 142 4.76 4.22 3.68
C VAL A 142 5.09 5.66 3.22
N ARG A 143 4.22 6.31 2.44
CA ARG A 143 4.46 7.71 2.03
C ARG A 143 4.42 8.69 3.22
N ARG A 144 3.61 8.43 4.25
CA ARG A 144 3.59 9.21 5.49
C ARG A 144 4.86 8.99 6.30
N GLU A 145 5.33 7.75 6.41
CA GLU A 145 6.60 7.43 7.08
C GLU A 145 7.78 8.12 6.37
N GLN A 146 7.90 7.96 5.05
CA GLN A 146 8.93 8.63 4.25
C GLN A 146 8.87 10.16 4.35
N SER A 147 7.69 10.77 4.52
CA SER A 147 7.58 12.22 4.69
C SER A 147 8.01 12.67 6.10
N ILE A 148 7.76 11.85 7.13
CA ILE A 148 8.28 12.07 8.49
C ILE A 148 9.80 11.91 8.51
N GLN A 149 10.34 10.82 7.93
CA GLN A 149 11.79 10.63 7.78
C GLN A 149 12.44 11.80 7.02
N LYS A 150 11.89 12.22 5.86
CA LYS A 150 12.41 13.36 5.09
C LYS A 150 12.32 14.70 5.83
N ARG A 151 11.41 14.87 6.81
CA ARG A 151 11.39 16.03 7.70
C ARG A 151 12.44 15.89 8.80
N LEU A 152 12.54 14.73 9.46
CA LEU A 152 13.53 14.45 10.49
C LEU A 152 14.97 14.61 9.95
N SER A 153 15.29 14.01 8.80
CA SER A 153 16.59 14.17 8.12
C SER A 153 16.85 15.59 7.59
N ARG A 154 15.85 16.47 7.52
CA ARG A 154 16.07 17.91 7.29
C ARG A 154 16.39 18.64 8.59
N HIS A 155 15.72 18.29 9.69
CA HIS A 155 16.00 18.81 11.03
C HIS A 155 17.29 18.26 11.68
N LEU A 156 17.86 17.18 11.11
CA LEU A 156 19.17 16.61 11.45
C LEU A 156 20.22 16.81 10.34
N GLY A 157 19.85 17.49 9.24
CA GLY A 157 20.69 17.65 8.03
C GLY A 157 21.12 19.09 7.73
N GLY A 158 20.47 20.09 8.34
CA GLY A 158 21.23 21.22 8.88
C GLY A 158 21.81 20.79 10.24
N ALA A 159 22.82 21.52 10.74
CA ALA A 159 23.36 21.30 12.08
C ALA A 159 22.18 21.17 13.07
N SER A 160 22.11 20.05 13.80
CA SER A 160 20.93 19.79 14.62
C SER A 160 20.84 20.83 15.73
N ALA A 161 19.67 20.99 16.34
CA ALA A 161 19.54 21.83 17.53
C ALA A 161 20.43 21.37 18.70
N MET A 162 21.01 20.16 18.64
CA MET A 162 22.05 19.69 19.55
C MET A 162 23.46 20.09 19.08
N ASP A 163 23.77 20.07 17.77
CA ASP A 163 25.06 20.56 17.25
C ASP A 163 25.19 22.11 17.35
N GLU A 164 24.08 22.83 17.13
CA GLU A 164 24.01 24.28 17.40
C GLU A 164 24.08 24.57 18.90
N ALA A 165 23.49 23.72 19.75
CA ALA A 165 23.68 23.82 21.20
C ALA A 165 25.12 23.52 21.62
N ASP A 166 25.75 22.46 21.11
CA ASP A 166 27.13 22.08 21.41
C ASP A 166 28.14 23.10 20.88
N THR A 167 27.89 23.72 19.73
CA THR A 167 28.73 24.83 19.24
C THR A 167 28.46 26.17 19.92
N LEU A 168 27.26 26.40 20.49
CA LEU A 168 27.00 27.50 21.41
C LEU A 168 27.64 27.25 22.78
N ILE A 169 27.56 26.04 23.32
CA ILE A 169 28.19 25.62 24.57
C ILE A 169 29.72 25.70 24.43
N ALA A 170 30.30 25.19 23.34
CA ALA A 170 31.72 25.33 23.06
C ALA A 170 32.15 26.78 22.79
N ARG A 171 31.23 27.67 22.37
CA ARG A 171 31.49 29.11 22.27
C ARG A 171 31.39 29.83 23.61
N VAL A 172 30.53 29.37 24.53
CA VAL A 172 30.42 29.92 25.89
C VAL A 172 31.54 29.41 26.81
N LEU A 173 31.93 28.14 26.67
CA LEU A 173 33.10 27.54 27.33
C LEU A 173 34.44 27.92 26.65
N GLY A 174 34.38 28.45 25.42
CA GLY A 174 35.51 28.97 24.64
C GLY A 174 35.52 30.49 24.51
N GLN A 175 34.68 31.20 25.27
CA GLN A 175 34.95 32.56 25.70
C GLN A 175 35.64 32.44 27.06
N ASP A 176 36.82 33.05 27.20
CA ASP A 176 37.59 32.99 28.43
C ASP A 176 36.76 33.50 29.62
N ASP A 177 36.77 32.78 30.74
CA ASP A 177 36.16 33.27 31.98
C ASP A 177 36.95 34.50 32.46
N PRO A 178 36.32 35.67 32.63
CA PRO A 178 36.97 36.86 33.17
C PRO A 178 37.67 36.63 34.53
N PHE A 179 37.32 35.58 35.27
CA PHE A 179 37.93 35.27 36.56
C PHE A 179 39.31 34.62 36.47
N GLU A 180 39.64 33.82 35.43
CA GLU A 180 41.00 33.22 35.35
C GLU A 180 42.07 34.26 35.00
N GLN A 181 41.76 35.28 34.18
CA GLN A 181 42.68 36.42 34.01
C GLN A 181 42.87 37.21 35.31
N GLY A 182 41.87 37.25 36.18
CA GLY A 182 41.94 37.88 37.51
C GLY A 182 42.91 37.17 38.45
N GLU A 183 42.85 35.84 38.54
CA GLU A 183 43.77 35.04 39.36
C GLU A 183 45.20 35.09 38.80
N ILE A 184 45.39 34.97 37.49
CA ILE A 184 46.72 34.99 36.85
C ILE A 184 47.43 36.34 37.03
N LEU A 185 46.72 37.47 36.90
CA LEU A 185 47.31 38.79 37.17
C LEU A 185 47.66 38.98 38.66
N ASN A 186 46.80 38.53 39.58
CA ASN A 186 47.11 38.54 41.02
C ASN A 186 48.27 37.61 41.40
N GLN A 187 48.57 36.58 40.60
CA GLN A 187 49.75 35.75 40.78
C GLN A 187 51.01 36.45 40.25
N ILE A 188 50.95 37.07 39.07
CA ILE A 188 52.09 37.82 38.48
C ILE A 188 52.50 39.01 39.37
N ASP A 189 51.54 39.78 39.90
CA ASP A 189 51.84 40.88 40.83
C ASP A 189 52.40 40.40 42.19
N ARG A 190 52.19 39.13 42.56
CA ARG A 190 52.81 38.49 43.74
C ARG A 190 54.19 37.89 43.44
N GLU A 191 54.44 37.47 42.21
CA GLU A 191 55.73 36.91 41.77
C GLU A 191 56.78 37.99 41.45
N LEU A 192 56.39 39.27 41.41
CA LEU A 192 57.29 40.41 41.23
C LEU A 192 57.75 41.12 42.52
N ASP A 193 57.14 40.85 43.68
CA ASP A 193 57.58 41.43 44.98
C ASP A 193 58.81 40.70 45.56
N HIS A 194 59.74 41.46 46.14
CA HIS A 194 61.15 41.07 46.20
C HIS A 194 61.54 40.28 47.46
N ARG A 195 61.63 38.94 47.38
CA ARG A 195 62.32 38.10 48.40
C ARG A 195 63.18 36.97 47.82
N GLY A 196 64.27 37.33 47.15
CA GLY A 196 65.32 36.38 46.79
C GLY A 196 66.16 35.93 48.00
N ILE A 197 66.39 34.62 48.14
CA ILE A 197 67.57 33.96 48.77
C ILE A 197 67.46 32.43 48.72
N GLY A 198 66.24 31.86 48.75
CA GLY A 198 66.01 30.42 48.94
C GLY A 198 66.52 29.50 47.83
N GLU A 199 66.33 29.87 46.56
CA GLU A 199 66.56 28.92 45.44
C GLU A 199 68.04 28.67 45.09
N ARG A 200 68.97 29.25 45.87
CA ARG A 200 70.40 28.87 45.93
C ARG A 200 70.64 27.41 46.39
N MET A 201 69.57 26.64 46.64
CA MET A 201 69.63 25.21 46.95
C MET A 201 69.26 24.28 45.79
N SER A 202 68.73 24.78 44.66
CA SER A 202 68.43 23.91 43.50
C SER A 202 69.71 23.41 42.83
N ASP A 203 70.77 24.23 42.84
CA ASP A 203 72.13 23.88 42.41
C ASP A 203 72.75 22.71 43.21
N ALA A 204 72.14 22.26 44.31
CA ALA A 204 72.60 21.13 45.10
C ALA A 204 72.22 19.74 44.52
N GLY A 205 71.38 19.67 43.49
CA GLY A 205 71.30 18.51 42.59
C GLY A 205 70.64 17.22 43.09
N PHE A 206 69.54 17.28 43.87
CA PHE A 206 68.88 16.08 44.43
C PHE A 206 67.49 15.75 43.83
N GLY A 207 67.45 14.80 42.89
CA GLY A 207 66.24 14.09 42.39
C GLY A 207 66.24 13.81 40.87
N PRO A 208 65.12 13.33 40.26
CA PRO A 208 64.16 12.30 40.70
C PRO A 208 64.62 10.84 40.34
N LYS A 209 64.02 9.88 39.58
CA LYS A 209 62.81 9.71 38.71
C LYS A 209 62.44 8.20 38.56
N GLY A 210 61.14 7.82 38.53
CA GLY A 210 60.62 6.49 38.06
C GLY A 210 59.46 5.96 38.91
N ARG A 211 58.24 5.63 38.42
CA ARG A 211 57.72 4.75 37.33
C ARG A 211 57.66 3.25 37.69
N SER A 212 56.44 2.69 37.71
CA SER A 212 56.07 1.30 38.02
C SER A 212 56.22 0.34 36.83
N THR A 213 56.06 -0.97 37.07
CA THR A 213 56.35 -2.02 36.08
C THR A 213 55.26 -3.08 35.95
N GLY A 214 55.28 -3.84 34.85
CA GLY A 214 54.18 -4.76 34.47
C GLY A 214 53.92 -5.94 35.41
N ALA A 215 54.80 -6.22 36.37
CA ALA A 215 54.55 -7.24 37.41
C ALA A 215 53.33 -6.86 38.27
N ASP A 216 53.20 -5.58 38.64
CA ASP A 216 52.15 -5.01 39.50
C ASP A 216 50.71 -5.16 38.92
N VAL A 217 50.60 -5.61 37.67
CA VAL A 217 49.34 -5.87 36.95
C VAL A 217 49.04 -7.37 36.87
N LEU A 218 50.07 -8.22 36.73
CA LEU A 218 49.90 -9.65 36.48
C LEU A 218 49.44 -10.43 37.72
N ASP A 219 49.96 -10.09 38.90
CA ASP A 219 49.57 -10.79 40.14
C ASP A 219 48.16 -10.43 40.61
N ARG A 220 47.69 -9.21 40.28
CA ARG A 220 46.35 -8.72 40.62
C ARG A 220 45.20 -9.46 39.92
N LEU A 221 45.51 -10.23 38.87
CA LEU A 221 44.55 -11.02 38.08
C LEU A 221 44.52 -12.50 38.48
N LYS A 222 45.24 -12.92 39.53
CA LYS A 222 45.30 -14.32 39.99
C LYS A 222 44.35 -14.65 41.15
N GLU A 223 43.58 -13.68 41.65
CA GLU A 223 42.76 -13.81 42.87
C GLU A 223 41.25 -13.54 42.67
N LYS A 224 40.72 -13.57 41.44
CA LYS A 224 39.27 -13.56 41.14
C LYS A 224 38.91 -14.39 39.91
#